data_AF-A0A1Y4HFM6-F1
#
_entry.id   AF-A0A1Y4HFM6-F1
#
_cell.length_a   1.000
_cell.length_b   1.000
_cell.length_c   1.000
_cell.angle_alpha   90.00
_cell.angle_beta   90.00
_cell.angle_gamma   90.00
#
_symmetry.space_group_name_H-M   'P 1'
#
loop_
_entity.id
_entity.type
_entity.pdbx_description
1 polymer ?
#
loop_
_entity_poly.entity_id
_entity_poly.type
_entity_poly.pdbx_seq_one_letter_code
_entity_poly.pdbx_strand_id
1 'polypeptide(L)'
;MQDTIIQLKALGQMPDSLTGNPAGELVSKYDELLIKVKTPLTEEEVEALIGIFPESTMYEVEWTLLHLVETYFKPELLSKYRNLISKCPSEEWRDTMKVRLDNWEKKNGSHI
;
A
#
# COMPACT_ATOMS: atom_id res chain seq x y z
N MET A 1 10.26 12.04 5.35
CA MET A 1 9.73 11.30 4.19
C MET A 1 10.84 11.07 3.19
N GLN A 2 11.04 9.83 2.73
CA GLN A 2 12.03 9.45 1.71
C GLN A 2 11.77 10.11 0.34
N ASP A 3 12.83 10.51 -0.37
CA ASP A 3 12.72 11.09 -1.73
C ASP A 3 11.99 10.18 -2.71
N THR A 4 12.15 8.87 -2.59
CA THR A 4 11.44 7.87 -3.39
C THR A 4 9.92 7.93 -3.17
N ILE A 5 9.47 8.11 -1.91
CA ILE A 5 8.06 8.20 -1.56
C ILE A 5 7.48 9.55 -1.99
N ILE A 6 8.28 10.62 -1.92
CA ILE A 6 7.90 11.93 -2.47
C ILE A 6 7.65 11.82 -3.99
N GLN A 7 8.51 11.11 -4.72
CA GLN A 7 8.34 10.88 -6.15
C GLN A 7 7.11 10.02 -6.46
N LEU A 8 6.89 8.94 -5.71
CA LEU A 8 5.68 8.11 -5.83
C LEU A 8 4.42 8.94 -5.61
N LYS A 9 4.37 9.75 -4.55
CA LYS A 9 3.26 10.66 -4.28
C LYS A 9 3.05 11.69 -5.39
N ALA A 10 4.12 12.18 -6.00
CA ALA A 10 4.06 13.12 -7.11
C ALA A 10 3.55 12.49 -8.43
N LEU A 11 3.74 11.18 -8.62
CA LEU A 11 3.10 10.45 -9.73
C LEU A 11 1.58 10.34 -9.56
N GLY A 12 1.11 10.47 -8.31
CA GLY A 12 -0.30 10.42 -7.97
C GLY A 12 -0.79 8.98 -7.78
N GLN A 13 -2.09 8.80 -7.93
CA GLN A 13 -2.69 7.49 -7.86
C GLN A 13 -2.18 6.61 -9.01
N MET A 14 -1.81 5.38 -8.69
CA MET A 14 -1.43 4.36 -9.66
C MET A 14 -2.61 4.14 -10.64
N PRO A 15 -2.40 4.26 -11.95
CA PRO A 15 -3.48 4.08 -12.92
C PRO A 15 -3.95 2.62 -12.95
N ASP A 16 -5.24 2.43 -13.19
CA ASP A 16 -5.81 1.10 -13.34
C ASP A 16 -5.53 0.53 -14.74
N SER A 17 -5.07 -0.71 -14.82
CA SER A 17 -4.71 -1.37 -16.06
C SER A 17 -5.92 -1.77 -16.91
N LEU A 18 -7.09 -1.95 -16.32
CA LEU A 18 -8.32 -2.33 -17.03
C LEU A 18 -8.98 -1.11 -17.69
N THR A 19 -8.88 0.06 -17.06
CA THR A 19 -9.55 1.29 -17.55
C THR A 19 -8.60 2.29 -18.18
N GLY A 20 -7.35 2.35 -17.74
CA GLY A 20 -6.39 3.38 -18.12
C GLY A 20 -5.33 2.94 -19.13
N ASN A 21 -5.11 1.63 -19.31
CA ASN A 21 -4.05 1.05 -20.16
C ASN A 21 -2.73 1.86 -20.09
N PRO A 22 -2.11 1.97 -18.90
CA PRO A 22 -0.99 2.86 -18.69
C PRO A 22 0.21 2.45 -19.54
N ALA A 23 0.95 3.44 -20.04
CA ALA A 23 2.17 3.19 -20.80
C ALA A 23 3.18 2.38 -19.96
N GLY A 24 3.88 1.44 -20.59
CA GLY A 24 4.84 0.57 -19.90
C GLY A 24 5.93 1.33 -19.14
N GLU A 25 6.37 2.49 -19.65
CA GLU A 25 7.33 3.35 -18.96
C GLU A 25 6.81 3.86 -17.60
N LEU A 26 5.51 4.15 -17.49
CA LEU A 26 4.90 4.56 -16.23
C LEU A 26 4.80 3.38 -15.27
N VAL A 27 4.45 2.19 -15.77
CA VAL A 27 4.44 0.94 -14.98
C VAL A 27 5.83 0.68 -14.39
N SER A 28 6.87 0.68 -15.25
CA SER A 28 8.26 0.51 -14.82
C SER A 28 8.70 1.57 -13.81
N LYS A 29 8.26 2.82 -13.98
CA LYS A 29 8.61 3.89 -13.04
C LYS A 29 8.03 3.66 -11.64
N TYR A 30 6.79 3.19 -11.52
CA TYR A 30 6.22 2.83 -10.22
C TYR A 30 7.00 1.66 -9.60
N ASP A 31 7.22 0.59 -10.36
CA ASP A 31 7.93 -0.60 -9.88
C ASP A 31 9.35 -0.27 -9.39
N GLU A 32 10.13 0.46 -10.20
CA GLU A 32 11.49 0.90 -9.87
C GLU A 32 11.55 1.78 -8.61
N LEU A 33 10.54 2.61 -8.37
CA LEU A 33 10.48 3.44 -7.18
C LEU A 33 10.09 2.60 -5.96
N LEU A 34 9.09 1.73 -6.06
CA LEU A 34 8.64 0.89 -4.95
C LEU A 34 9.78 0.01 -4.41
N ILE A 35 10.57 -0.62 -5.29
CA ILE A 35 11.72 -1.46 -4.85
C ILE A 35 12.83 -0.67 -4.14
N LYS A 36 12.89 0.66 -4.32
CA LYS A 36 13.88 1.54 -3.68
C LYS A 36 13.41 2.09 -2.33
N VAL A 37 12.15 1.84 -1.96
CA VAL A 37 11.61 2.24 -0.65
C VAL A 37 12.32 1.46 0.44
N LYS A 38 12.84 2.18 1.44
CA LYS A 38 13.55 1.60 2.58
C LYS A 38 12.62 1.43 3.77
N THR A 39 12.79 0.35 4.52
CA THR A 39 12.12 0.10 5.80
C THR A 39 13.09 0.37 6.96
N PRO A 40 12.61 0.70 8.18
CA PRO A 40 11.20 0.85 8.57
C PRO A 40 10.55 2.12 8.02
N LEU A 41 9.25 2.06 7.76
CA LEU A 41 8.44 3.19 7.31
C LEU A 41 7.88 3.99 8.49
N THR A 42 7.75 5.30 8.30
CA THR A 42 6.99 6.17 9.20
C THR A 42 5.49 6.15 8.87
N GLU A 43 4.64 6.59 9.81
CA GLU A 43 3.19 6.67 9.60
C GLU A 43 2.83 7.54 8.39
N GLU A 44 3.52 8.69 8.24
CA GLU A 44 3.33 9.63 7.13
C GLU A 44 3.70 9.00 5.77
N GLU A 45 4.74 8.17 5.74
CA GLU A 45 5.19 7.46 4.54
C GLU A 45 4.18 6.38 4.13
N VAL A 46 3.63 5.65 5.10
CA VAL A 46 2.59 4.65 4.84
C VAL A 46 1.31 5.30 4.35
N GLU A 47 0.92 6.44 4.93
CA GLU A 47 -0.24 7.20 4.45
C GLU A 47 -0.06 7.68 3.00
N ALA A 48 1.15 8.13 2.65
CA ALA A 48 1.47 8.49 1.26
C ALA A 48 1.40 7.28 0.32
N LEU A 49 1.93 6.12 0.72
CA LEU A 49 1.86 4.87 -0.07
C LEU A 49 0.42 4.34 -0.20
N ILE A 50 -0.39 4.44 0.86
CA ILE A 50 -1.79 4.08 0.81
C ILE A 50 -2.56 4.96 -0.18
N GLY A 51 -2.23 6.24 -0.26
CA GLY A 51 -2.88 7.18 -1.17
C GLY A 51 -2.67 6.90 -2.66
N ILE A 52 -1.72 6.03 -3.02
CA ILE A 52 -1.39 5.75 -4.43
C ILE A 52 -1.93 4.42 -4.96
N PHE A 53 -2.66 3.62 -4.17
CA PHE A 53 -3.23 2.36 -4.67
C PHE A 53 -4.10 2.56 -5.92
N PRO A 54 -4.00 1.69 -6.94
CA PRO A 54 -4.90 1.74 -8.08
C PRO A 54 -6.31 1.36 -7.67
N GLU A 55 -7.30 1.67 -8.50
CA GLU A 55 -8.70 1.27 -8.22
C GLU A 55 -8.82 -0.24 -8.06
N SER A 56 -8.27 -1.03 -8.99
CA SER A 56 -8.23 -2.49 -8.95
C SER A 56 -6.83 -3.06 -9.18
N THR A 57 -6.22 -2.92 -10.35
CA THR A 57 -4.93 -3.60 -10.65
C THR A 57 -4.03 -2.81 -11.59
N MET A 58 -2.71 -2.92 -11.44
CA MET A 58 -1.69 -2.37 -12.34
C MET A 58 -0.57 -3.39 -12.60
N TYR A 59 -0.93 -4.49 -13.27
CA TYR A 59 0.05 -5.49 -13.72
C TYR A 59 0.95 -6.01 -12.59
N GLU A 60 0.37 -6.31 -11.43
CA GLU A 60 1.01 -6.86 -10.23
C GLU A 60 1.88 -5.88 -9.42
N VAL A 61 2.11 -4.65 -9.89
CA VAL A 61 2.92 -3.64 -9.17
C VAL A 61 2.29 -3.27 -7.82
N GLU A 62 0.96 -3.32 -7.75
CA GLU A 62 0.16 -3.07 -6.57
C GLU A 62 0.43 -4.06 -5.41
N TRP A 63 0.92 -5.27 -5.69
CA TRP A 63 1.32 -6.21 -4.64
C TRP A 63 2.60 -5.78 -3.93
N THR A 64 3.57 -5.22 -4.65
CA THR A 64 4.78 -4.65 -4.05
C THR A 64 4.39 -3.51 -3.12
N LEU A 65 3.45 -2.66 -3.54
CA LEU A 65 2.90 -1.58 -2.72
C LEU A 65 2.20 -2.12 -1.47
N LEU A 66 1.34 -3.14 -1.61
CA LEU A 66 0.68 -3.80 -0.48
C LEU A 66 1.70 -4.29 0.55
N HIS A 67 2.71 -5.05 0.11
CA HIS A 67 3.68 -5.61 1.02
C HIS A 67 4.51 -4.54 1.73
N LEU A 68 4.83 -3.43 1.07
CA LEU A 68 5.48 -2.29 1.71
C LEU A 68 4.61 -1.69 2.83
N VAL A 69 3.32 -1.44 2.57
CA VAL A 69 2.38 -0.93 3.57
C VAL A 69 2.27 -1.91 4.76
N GLU A 70 2.21 -3.21 4.49
CA GLU A 70 2.15 -4.25 5.53
C GLU A 70 3.39 -4.28 6.43
N THR A 71 4.57 -3.84 5.95
CA THR A 71 5.79 -3.79 6.80
C THR A 71 5.70 -2.82 7.98
N TYR A 72 4.78 -1.85 7.94
CA TYR A 72 4.55 -0.94 9.05
C TYR A 72 3.81 -1.61 10.21
N PHE A 73 3.04 -2.66 9.93
CA PHE A 73 2.19 -3.27 10.93
C PHE A 73 3.00 -3.91 12.06
N LYS A 74 2.63 -3.55 13.28
CA LYS A 74 3.05 -4.20 14.53
C LYS A 74 1.84 -4.28 15.47
N PRO A 75 1.74 -5.29 16.35
CA PRO A 75 0.59 -5.44 17.25
C PRO A 75 0.27 -4.18 18.06
N GLU A 76 1.28 -3.46 18.54
CA GLU A 76 1.14 -2.23 19.30
C GLU A 76 0.63 -1.03 18.47
N LEU A 77 0.66 -1.14 17.14
CA LEU A 77 0.17 -0.12 16.20
C LEU A 77 -1.17 -0.49 15.57
N LEU A 78 -1.85 -1.54 16.03
CA LEU A 78 -3.07 -2.08 15.41
C LEU A 78 -4.12 -1.00 15.08
N SER A 79 -4.48 -0.15 16.05
CA SER A 79 -5.47 0.92 15.84
C SER A 79 -5.01 1.95 14.81
N LYS A 80 -3.72 2.28 14.79
CA LYS A 80 -3.15 3.20 13.79
C LYS A 80 -3.16 2.57 12.40
N TYR A 81 -2.78 1.30 12.30
CA TYR A 81 -2.79 0.58 11.03
C TYR A 81 -4.20 0.43 10.46
N ARG A 82 -5.22 0.15 11.29
CA ARG A 82 -6.64 0.17 10.86
C ARG A 82 -7.07 1.55 10.34
N ASN A 83 -6.65 2.63 10.99
CA ASN A 83 -6.92 3.99 10.53
C ASN A 83 -6.18 4.35 9.23
N LEU A 84 -4.98 3.82 9.02
CA LEU A 84 -4.27 3.99 7.75
C LEU A 84 -5.01 3.26 6.61
N ILE A 85 -5.42 2.01 6.83
CA ILE A 85 -6.19 1.22 5.85
C ILE A 85 -7.49 1.94 5.45
N SER A 86 -8.20 2.58 6.39
CA SER A 86 -9.44 3.28 6.08
C SER A 86 -9.28 4.49 5.15
N LYS A 87 -8.05 5.03 5.04
CA LYS A 87 -7.71 6.12 4.12
C LYS A 87 -7.37 5.65 2.70
N CYS A 88 -7.27 4.34 2.47
CA CYS A 88 -7.03 3.80 1.13
C CYS A 88 -8.16 4.21 0.18
N PRO A 89 -7.86 4.87 -0.96
CA PRO A 89 -8.88 5.33 -1.89
C PRO A 89 -9.57 4.16 -2.60
N SER A 90 -8.84 3.07 -2.86
CA SER A 90 -9.38 1.86 -3.47
C SER A 90 -10.18 1.03 -2.47
N GLU A 91 -11.42 0.71 -2.81
CA GLU A 91 -12.25 -0.20 -2.03
C GLU A 91 -11.68 -1.62 -2.02
N GLU A 92 -11.25 -2.13 -3.17
CA GLU A 92 -10.68 -3.47 -3.30
C GLU A 92 -9.43 -3.65 -2.44
N TRP A 93 -8.47 -2.71 -2.51
CA TRP A 93 -7.24 -2.81 -1.72
C TRP A 93 -7.47 -2.53 -0.25
N ARG A 94 -8.40 -1.62 0.08
CA ARG A 94 -8.83 -1.39 1.47
C ARG A 94 -9.38 -2.67 2.09
N ASP A 95 -10.26 -3.37 1.39
CA ASP A 95 -10.87 -4.60 1.91
C ASP A 95 -9.89 -5.76 1.91
N THR A 96 -8.99 -5.84 0.92
CA THR A 96 -7.88 -6.81 0.91
C THR A 96 -6.99 -6.65 2.15
N MET A 97 -6.58 -5.42 2.49
CA MET A 97 -5.80 -5.15 3.70
C MET A 97 -6.58 -5.49 4.98
N LYS A 98 -7.87 -5.14 5.05
CA LYS A 98 -8.73 -5.49 6.21
C LYS A 98 -8.82 -6.99 6.43
N VAL A 99 -9.11 -7.76 5.37
CA VAL A 99 -9.25 -9.23 5.48
C VAL A 99 -7.95 -9.86 5.96
N ARG A 100 -6.81 -9.40 5.45
CA ARG A 100 -5.49 -9.91 5.86
C ARG A 100 -5.20 -9.58 7.32
N LEU A 101 -5.51 -8.36 7.76
CA LEU A 101 -5.37 -7.95 9.16
C LEU A 101 -6.31 -8.73 10.09
N ASP A 102 -7.59 -8.88 9.73
CA ASP A 102 -8.58 -9.62 10.52
C ASP A 102 -8.21 -11.10 10.62
N ASN A 103 -7.64 -11.69 9.57
CA ASN A 103 -7.11 -13.06 9.60
C ASN A 103 -5.91 -13.19 10.54
N TRP A 104 -5.02 -12.20 10.53
CA TRP A 104 -3.92 -12.14 11.50
C TRP A 104 -4.47 -12.03 12.94
N GLU A 105 -5.47 -11.19 13.20
CA GLU A 105 -6.10 -11.06 14.52
C GLU A 105 -6.78 -12.36 14.97
N LYS A 106 -7.51 -13.06 14.10
CA LYS A 106 -8.11 -14.36 14.43
C LYS A 106 -7.04 -15.38 14.81
N LYS A 107 -5.95 -15.43 14.06
CA LYS A 107 -4.85 -16.37 14.30
C LYS A 107 -4.10 -16.09 15.60
N ASN A 108 -3.90 -14.82 15.94
CA ASN A 108 -3.08 -14.41 17.10
C ASN A 108 -3.89 -14.06 18.36
N GLY A 109 -5.18 -13.78 18.22
CA GLY A 109 -6.11 -13.51 19.32
C GLY A 109 -6.70 -14.78 19.97
N SER A 110 -6.48 -15.96 19.37
CA SER A 110 -6.92 -17.26 19.91
C SER A 110 -6.05 -17.79 21.08
N HIS A 111 -5.16 -16.95 21.64
CA HIS A 111 -4.22 -17.30 22.70
C HIS A 111 -4.31 -16.37 23.93
N ILE A 112 -5.44 -15.69 24.12
CA ILE A 112 -5.74 -14.90 25.32
C ILE A 112 -6.94 -15.51 26.04
#